data_AF-A0A399YTA7-F1
#
_entry.id   AF-A0A399YTA7-F1
#
_cell.length_a   1.000
_cell.length_b   1.000
_cell.length_c   1.000
_cell.angle_alpha   90.00
_cell.angle_beta   90.00
_cell.angle_gamma   90.00
#
_symmetry.space_group_name_H-M   'P 1'
#
loop_
_entity.id
_entity.type
_entity.pdbx_description
1 polymer ?
#
loop_
_entity_poly.entity_id
_entity_poly.type
_entity_poly.pdbx_seq_one_letter_code
_entity_poly.pdbx_strand_id
1 'polypeptide(L)'
;SPEEEQYRQLLRSDKRRRDWLLGRHAAKQLVASLVEEMIGREIALNAITILPHADGWPIVTLPHYGDLLPLTLSISHSRDRAFCAAVWGMDRFVGADIEFIEPRPAAFPDEYFTALERQFLAAASPEQPTTLTNAIWSGKEARR
;
A
#
# COMPACT_ATOMS: atom_id res chain seq x y z
N SER A 1 5.02 11.19 -13.40
CA SER A 1 4.71 12.46 -14.07
C SER A 1 5.69 13.53 -13.59
N PRO A 2 5.75 14.73 -14.20
CA PRO A 2 6.59 15.82 -13.72
C PRO A 2 6.32 16.20 -12.24
N GLU A 3 5.05 16.20 -11.83
CA GLU A 3 4.63 16.56 -10.46
C GLU A 3 5.13 15.56 -9.42
N GLU A 4 5.11 14.28 -9.76
CA GLU A 4 5.67 13.21 -8.93
C GLU A 4 7.20 13.30 -8.79
N GLU A 5 7.90 13.69 -9.85
CA GLU A 5 9.35 13.86 -9.79
C GLU A 5 9.72 15.07 -8.91
N GLN A 6 8.97 16.17 -9.01
CA GLN A 6 9.10 17.29 -8.08
C GLN A 6 8.89 16.85 -6.63
N TYR A 7 7.82 16.08 -6.36
CA TYR A 7 7.56 15.55 -5.02
C TYR A 7 8.70 14.65 -4.54
N ARG A 8 9.21 13.75 -5.38
CA ARG A 8 10.30 12.83 -5.05
C ARG A 8 11.58 13.56 -4.64
N GLN A 9 11.88 14.70 -5.25
CA GLN A 9 13.06 15.50 -4.92
C GLN A 9 12.99 16.07 -3.50
N LEU A 10 11.78 16.37 -3.00
CA LEU A 10 11.55 16.88 -1.64
C LEU A 10 11.75 15.85 -0.53
N LEU A 11 11.76 14.55 -0.86
CA LEU A 11 11.96 13.48 0.13
C LEU A 11 13.39 13.53 0.69
N ARG A 12 13.56 13.53 2.01
CA ARG A 12 14.85 13.87 2.65
C ARG A 12 15.95 12.82 2.50
N SER A 13 15.62 11.54 2.34
CA SER A 13 16.61 10.45 2.33
C SER A 13 16.51 9.59 1.07
N ASP A 14 17.64 9.04 0.64
CA ASP A 14 17.69 8.18 -0.53
C ASP A 14 16.93 6.88 -0.33
N LYS A 15 16.91 6.36 0.90
CA LYS A 15 16.03 5.23 1.25
C LYS A 15 14.57 5.60 0.98
N ARG A 16 14.09 6.74 1.50
CA ARG A 16 12.69 7.14 1.31
C ARG A 16 12.37 7.40 -0.16
N ARG A 17 13.31 7.96 -0.93
CA ARG A 17 13.17 8.14 -2.39
C ARG A 17 13.03 6.82 -3.13
N ARG A 18 13.83 5.81 -2.76
CA ARG A 18 13.77 4.46 -3.35
C ARG A 18 12.47 3.76 -3.00
N ASP A 19 12.11 3.73 -1.71
CA ASP A 19 10.88 3.10 -1.22
C ASP A 19 9.64 3.74 -1.88
N TRP A 20 9.64 5.08 -1.97
CA TRP A 20 8.58 5.83 -2.65
C TRP A 20 8.51 5.50 -4.15
N LEU A 21 9.65 5.46 -4.85
CA LEU A 21 9.68 5.13 -6.27
C LEU A 21 9.18 3.72 -6.55
N LEU A 22 9.60 2.75 -5.73
CA LEU A 22 9.17 1.35 -5.83
C LEU A 22 7.65 1.23 -5.68
N GLY A 23 7.09 1.84 -4.64
CA GLY A 23 5.65 1.86 -4.41
C GLY A 23 4.87 2.53 -5.54
N ARG A 24 5.38 3.66 -6.06
CA ARG A 24 4.75 4.38 -7.17
C ARG A 24 4.81 3.62 -8.50
N HIS A 25 5.91 2.92 -8.77
CA HIS A 25 6.01 2.09 -9.95
C HIS A 25 4.96 0.96 -9.93
N ALA A 26 4.90 0.19 -8.83
CA ALA A 26 3.92 -0.88 -8.67
C ALA A 26 2.47 -0.37 -8.78
N ALA A 27 2.17 0.73 -8.08
CA ALA A 27 0.85 1.33 -8.12
C ALA A 27 0.44 1.79 -9.53
N LYS A 28 1.36 2.41 -10.28
CA LYS A 28 1.07 2.84 -11.66
C LYS A 28 0.81 1.68 -12.60
N GLN A 29 1.52 0.56 -12.44
CA GLN A 29 1.26 -0.64 -13.22
C GLN A 29 -0.15 -1.17 -12.95
N LEU A 30 -0.56 -1.23 -11.67
CA LEU A 30 -1.93 -1.61 -11.31
C LEU A 30 -2.97 -0.66 -11.91
N VAL A 31 -2.79 0.65 -11.73
CA VAL A 31 -3.72 1.66 -12.28
C VAL A 31 -3.79 1.57 -13.80
N ALA A 32 -2.66 1.42 -14.49
CA ALA A 32 -2.63 1.28 -15.95
C ALA A 32 -3.45 0.07 -16.41
N SER A 33 -3.25 -1.10 -15.78
CA SER A 33 -4.01 -2.32 -16.08
C SER A 33 -5.51 -2.16 -15.84
N LEU A 34 -5.90 -1.52 -14.73
CA LEU A 34 -7.31 -1.28 -14.40
C LEU A 34 -7.99 -0.30 -15.36
N VAL A 35 -7.26 0.73 -15.78
CA VAL A 35 -7.78 1.68 -16.77
C VAL A 35 -7.89 1.01 -18.13
N GLU A 36 -6.87 0.25 -18.55
CA GLU A 36 -6.89 -0.50 -19.80
C GLU A 36 -8.08 -1.46 -19.88
N GLU A 37 -8.37 -2.20 -18.80
CA GLU A 37 -9.55 -3.07 -18.71
C GLU A 37 -10.87 -2.29 -18.93
N MET A 38 -10.95 -1.06 -18.42
CA MET A 38 -12.15 -0.23 -18.50
C MET A 38 -12.32 0.45 -19.87
N ILE A 39 -11.23 0.93 -20.49
CA ILE A 39 -11.30 1.72 -21.73
C ILE A 39 -10.89 0.94 -22.99
N GLY A 40 -10.40 -0.29 -22.84
CA GLY A 40 -10.02 -1.18 -23.93
C GLY A 40 -8.73 -0.78 -24.67
N ARG A 41 -7.85 0.00 -24.04
CA ARG A 41 -6.54 0.37 -24.60
C ARG A 41 -5.50 0.62 -23.52
N GLU A 42 -4.25 0.27 -23.83
CA GLU A 42 -3.11 0.54 -22.96
C GLU A 42 -2.91 2.04 -22.73
N ILE A 43 -2.46 2.40 -21.53
CA ILE A 43 -2.10 3.77 -21.16
C ILE A 43 -0.65 3.84 -20.67
N ALA A 44 0.06 4.89 -21.06
CA ALA A 44 1.43 5.09 -20.60
C ALA A 44 1.47 5.46 -19.11
N LEU A 45 2.44 4.90 -18.37
CA LEU A 45 2.60 5.15 -16.92
C LEU A 45 2.86 6.64 -16.59
N ASN A 46 3.41 7.40 -17.53
CA ASN A 46 3.65 8.84 -17.36
C ASN A 46 2.36 9.68 -17.45
N ALA A 47 1.28 9.12 -18.00
CA ALA A 47 -0.04 9.75 -18.06
C ALA A 47 -0.84 9.57 -16.76
N ILE A 48 -0.29 8.79 -15.81
CA ILE A 48 -0.84 8.57 -14.47
C ILE A 48 -0.03 9.41 -13.48
N THR A 49 -0.71 10.16 -12.63
CA THR A 49 -0.09 10.90 -11.52
C THR A 49 -0.62 10.38 -10.19
N ILE A 50 0.28 10.02 -9.27
CA ILE A 50 -0.09 9.52 -7.93
C ILE A 50 0.61 10.37 -6.86
N LEU A 51 -0.12 11.30 -6.26
CA LEU A 51 0.40 12.21 -5.23
C LEU A 51 -0.25 11.93 -3.88
N PRO A 52 0.43 12.17 -2.75
CA PRO A 52 -0.20 12.02 -1.44
C PRO A 52 -1.20 13.17 -1.19
N HIS A 53 -2.34 12.84 -0.60
CA HIS A 53 -3.22 13.77 0.06
C HIS A 53 -2.55 14.35 1.32
N ALA A 54 -3.10 15.45 1.85
CA ALA A 54 -2.64 16.06 3.10
C ALA A 54 -2.63 15.06 4.28
N ASP A 55 -3.60 14.14 4.29
CA ASP A 55 -3.74 13.07 5.30
C ASP A 55 -2.89 11.82 4.99
N GLY A 56 -2.12 11.82 3.91
CA GLY A 56 -1.12 10.78 3.61
C GLY A 56 -1.55 9.68 2.64
N TRP A 57 -2.85 9.52 2.35
CA TRP A 57 -3.31 8.53 1.35
C TRP A 57 -3.02 8.98 -0.10
N PRO A 58 -2.79 8.05 -1.03
CA PRO A 58 -2.50 8.41 -2.42
C PRO A 58 -3.76 8.84 -3.18
N ILE A 59 -3.64 9.87 -4.00
CA ILE A 59 -4.64 10.36 -4.94
C ILE A 59 -4.16 10.05 -6.35
N VAL A 60 -4.99 9.35 -7.11
CA VAL A 60 -4.73 9.03 -8.52
C VAL A 60 -5.41 10.08 -9.40
N THR A 61 -4.66 10.69 -10.31
CA THR A 61 -5.20 11.57 -11.35
C THR A 61 -4.78 11.11 -12.74
N LEU A 62 -5.72 11.22 -13.68
CA LEU A 62 -5.58 10.78 -15.07
C LEU A 62 -6.01 11.92 -16.01
N PRO A 63 -5.20 12.99 -16.16
CA PRO A 63 -5.64 14.25 -16.78
C PRO A 63 -6.15 14.13 -18.23
N HIS A 64 -5.74 13.09 -18.94
CA HIS A 64 -6.07 12.88 -20.36
C HIS A 64 -7.14 11.80 -20.60
N TYR A 65 -7.70 11.20 -19.55
CA TYR A 65 -8.64 10.07 -19.67
C TYR A 65 -10.06 10.37 -19.16
N GLY A 66 -10.37 11.66 -18.92
CA GLY A 66 -11.70 12.12 -18.52
C GLY A 66 -12.12 11.72 -17.11
N ASP A 67 -13.40 11.93 -16.79
CA ASP A 67 -13.99 11.61 -15.49
C ASP A 67 -14.30 10.11 -15.41
N LEU A 68 -13.25 9.32 -15.17
CA LEU A 68 -13.41 7.93 -14.76
C LEU A 68 -14.01 7.86 -13.35
N LEU A 69 -14.58 6.70 -12.99
CA LEU A 69 -15.02 6.47 -11.62
C LEU A 69 -13.86 6.76 -10.63
N PRO A 70 -14.14 7.28 -9.42
CA PRO A 70 -13.10 7.44 -8.42
C PRO A 70 -12.38 6.10 -8.16
N LEU A 71 -11.05 6.19 -8.01
CA LEU A 71 -10.19 5.04 -7.71
C LEU A 71 -9.58 5.23 -6.32
N THR A 72 -9.93 4.35 -5.40
CA THR A 72 -9.22 4.26 -4.12
C THR A 72 -8.02 3.37 -4.29
N LEU A 73 -6.87 3.83 -3.80
CA LEU A 73 -5.58 3.15 -3.92
C LEU A 73 -4.92 3.06 -2.54
N SER A 74 -4.37 1.90 -2.22
CA SER A 74 -3.51 1.71 -1.05
C SER A 74 -2.18 1.11 -1.49
N ILE A 75 -1.09 1.60 -0.91
CA ILE A 75 0.28 1.24 -1.26
C ILE A 75 1.03 0.97 0.03
N SER A 76 1.61 -0.22 0.15
CA SER A 76 2.57 -0.57 1.20
C SER A 76 3.87 -1.05 0.57
N HIS A 77 4.95 -0.93 1.34
CA HIS A 77 6.26 -1.37 0.92
C HIS A 77 7.01 -1.95 2.11
N SER A 78 7.75 -3.03 1.89
CA SER A 78 8.64 -3.58 2.90
C SER A 78 9.93 -4.04 2.26
N ARG A 79 11.04 -3.51 2.77
CA ARG A 79 12.39 -3.67 2.22
C ARG A 79 12.47 -3.35 0.72
N ASP A 80 12.61 -4.37 -0.12
CA ASP A 80 12.76 -4.32 -1.57
C ASP A 80 11.47 -4.69 -2.32
N ARG A 81 10.34 -4.80 -1.61
CA ARG A 81 9.04 -5.17 -2.16
C ARG A 81 8.02 -4.06 -1.99
N ALA A 82 7.14 -3.93 -2.97
CA ALA A 82 5.93 -3.12 -2.88
C ALA A 82 4.70 -3.99 -3.10
N PHE A 83 3.61 -3.60 -2.44
CA PHE A 83 2.29 -4.20 -2.57
C PHE A 83 1.27 -3.09 -2.66
N CYS A 84 0.29 -3.24 -3.54
CA CYS A 84 -0.77 -2.25 -3.69
C CYS A 84 -2.08 -2.93 -4.07
N ALA A 85 -3.17 -2.29 -3.66
CA ALA A 85 -4.52 -2.68 -4.04
C ALA A 85 -5.30 -1.44 -4.44
N ALA A 86 -6.23 -1.60 -5.37
CA ALA A 86 -7.08 -0.51 -5.83
C ALA A 86 -8.50 -1.00 -6.09
N VAL A 87 -9.47 -0.10 -5.94
CA VAL A 87 -10.88 -0.40 -6.15
C VAL A 87 -11.61 0.80 -6.77
N TRP A 88 -12.38 0.54 -7.83
CA TRP A 88 -13.26 1.53 -8.45
C TRP A 88 -14.53 1.73 -7.64
N GLY A 89 -14.98 2.98 -7.54
CA GLY A 89 -16.30 3.36 -7.06
C GLY A 89 -16.29 4.43 -5.99
N MET A 90 -17.39 5.18 -5.91
CA MET A 90 -17.63 6.12 -4.80
C MET A 90 -17.78 5.34 -3.49
N ASP A 91 -17.25 5.90 -2.40
CA ASP A 91 -17.34 5.36 -1.04
C ASP A 91 -16.84 3.91 -0.88
N ARG A 92 -15.94 3.46 -1.78
CA ARG A 92 -15.26 2.16 -1.66
C ARG A 92 -13.86 2.34 -1.12
N PHE A 93 -13.53 1.55 -0.10
CA PHE A 93 -12.25 1.59 0.57
C PHE A 93 -11.53 0.26 0.40
N VAL A 94 -10.21 0.35 0.22
CA VAL A 94 -9.31 -0.80 0.21
C VAL A 94 -8.03 -0.40 0.92
N GLY A 95 -7.49 -1.31 1.73
CA GLY A 95 -6.18 -1.17 2.32
C GLY A 95 -5.30 -2.34 1.94
N ALA A 96 -4.02 -2.07 1.76
CA ALA A 96 -3.00 -3.03 1.38
C ALA A 96 -1.82 -2.85 2.32
N ASP A 97 -1.38 -3.94 2.94
CA ASP A 97 -0.16 -3.95 3.74
C ASP A 97 0.74 -5.13 3.39
N ILE A 98 2.05 -4.90 3.40
CA ILE A 98 3.08 -5.92 3.27
C ILE A 98 4.15 -5.65 4.32
N GLU A 99 4.50 -6.66 5.10
CA GLU A 99 5.54 -6.57 6.11
C GLU A 99 6.54 -7.72 5.94
N PHE A 100 7.82 -7.44 6.17
CA PHE A 100 8.83 -8.48 6.21
C PHE A 100 8.69 -9.25 7.53
N ILE A 101 8.71 -10.58 7.46
CA ILE A 101 8.61 -11.43 8.63
C ILE A 101 9.91 -11.34 9.42
N GLU A 102 9.89 -10.60 10.53
CA GLU A 102 11.00 -10.50 11.47
C GLU A 102 10.58 -10.93 12.88
N PRO A 103 11.51 -11.46 13.70
CA PRO A 103 11.28 -11.63 15.12
C PRO A 103 10.91 -10.30 15.77
N ARG A 104 9.75 -10.25 16.41
CA ARG A 104 9.31 -9.09 17.20
C ARG A 104 9.67 -9.29 18.67
N PRO A 105 9.93 -8.22 19.43
CA PRO A 105 10.14 -8.34 20.88
C PRO A 105 8.99 -9.10 21.53
N ALA A 106 9.29 -9.89 22.55
CA ALA A 106 8.29 -10.73 23.22
C ALA A 106 7.10 -9.92 23.78
N ALA A 107 7.31 -8.65 24.14
CA ALA A 107 6.27 -7.75 24.64
C ALA A 107 5.35 -7.17 23.54
N PHE A 108 5.66 -7.33 22.25
CA PHE A 108 4.92 -6.71 21.15
C PHE A 108 3.42 -7.09 21.13
N PRO A 109 3.02 -8.36 21.31
CA PRO A 109 1.60 -8.72 21.40
C PRO A 109 0.87 -8.12 22.61
N ASP A 110 1.59 -7.85 23.70
CA ASP A 110 0.99 -7.26 24.91
C ASP A 110 0.64 -5.78 24.69
N GLU A 111 1.45 -5.08 23.89
CA GLU A 111 1.28 -3.66 23.60
C GLU A 111 0.25 -3.37 22.48
N TYR A 112 0.21 -4.18 21.43
CA TYR A 112 -0.52 -3.85 20.20
C TYR A 112 -1.75 -4.72 19.93
N PHE A 113 -1.87 -5.88 20.59
CA PHE A 113 -2.96 -6.81 20.34
C PHE A 113 -4.02 -6.76 21.44
N THR A 114 -5.22 -7.18 21.09
CA THR A 114 -6.33 -7.39 22.00
C THR A 114 -6.17 -8.72 22.74
N ALA A 115 -6.94 -8.91 23.82
CA ALA A 115 -6.93 -10.16 24.56
C ALA A 115 -7.32 -11.37 23.69
N LEU A 116 -8.24 -11.18 22.75
CA LEU A 116 -8.68 -12.23 21.81
C LEU A 116 -7.56 -12.60 20.82
N GLU A 117 -6.89 -11.61 20.25
CA GLU A 117 -5.74 -11.83 19.34
C GLU A 117 -4.58 -12.54 20.06
N ARG A 118 -4.31 -12.22 21.33
CA ARG A 118 -3.33 -12.94 22.16
C ARG A 118 -3.73 -14.39 22.45
N GLN A 119 -5.01 -14.64 22.74
CA GLN A 119 -5.50 -16.02 22.93
C GLN A 119 -5.36 -16.84 21.65
N PHE A 120 -5.65 -16.24 20.49
CA PHE A 120 -5.47 -16.89 19.20
C PHE A 120 -4.00 -17.23 18.92
N LEU A 121 -3.07 -16.33 19.25
CA LEU A 121 -1.62 -16.59 19.15
C LEU A 121 -1.17 -17.71 20.08
N ALA A 122 -1.66 -17.75 21.32
CA ALA A 122 -1.32 -18.78 22.29
C ALA A 122 -1.87 -20.17 21.90
N ALA A 123 -2.97 -20.21 21.15
CA ALA A 123 -3.58 -21.43 20.63
C ALA A 123 -2.94 -21.94 19.32
N ALA A 124 -2.12 -21.11 18.65
CA ALA A 124 -1.48 -21.48 17.39
C ALA A 124 -0.29 -22.44 17.61
N SER A 125 0.00 -23.27 16.61
CA SER A 125 1.12 -24.22 16.68
C SER A 125 2.46 -23.48 16.92
N PRO A 126 3.33 -24.00 17.80
CA PRO A 126 4.60 -23.36 18.16
C PRO A 126 5.61 -23.26 17.00
N GLU A 127 5.31 -23.85 15.84
CA GLU A 127 6.18 -23.84 14.68
C GLU A 127 6.24 -22.49 13.95
N GLN A 128 5.27 -21.57 14.14
CA GLN A 128 5.25 -20.28 13.41
C GLN A 128 4.73 -19.04 14.21
N PRO A 129 5.14 -18.81 15.47
CA PRO A 129 4.68 -17.65 16.25
C PRO A 129 5.04 -16.32 15.58
N THR A 130 6.19 -16.24 14.91
CA THR A 130 6.66 -15.03 14.21
C THR A 130 5.81 -14.69 12.98
N THR A 131 5.48 -15.68 12.15
CA THR A 131 4.62 -15.48 10.97
C THR A 131 3.24 -15.00 11.38
N LEU A 132 2.64 -15.64 12.39
CA LEU A 132 1.29 -15.30 12.83
C LEU A 132 1.22 -13.91 13.47
N THR A 133 2.23 -13.54 14.25
CA THR A 133 2.32 -12.19 14.83
C THR A 133 2.43 -11.12 13.74
N ASN A 134 3.27 -11.35 12.72
CA ASN A 134 3.38 -10.42 11.58
C ASN A 134 2.07 -10.35 10.76
N ALA A 135 1.37 -11.48 10.57
CA ALA A 135 0.09 -11.51 9.86
C ALA A 135 -1.02 -10.72 10.57
N ILE A 136 -1.15 -10.88 11.90
CA ILE A 136 -2.12 -10.12 12.71
C ILE A 136 -1.79 -8.62 12.65
N TRP A 137 -0.51 -8.27 12.76
CA TRP A 137 -0.06 -6.88 12.64
C TRP A 137 -0.38 -6.28 11.26
N SER A 138 -0.05 -6.97 10.17
CA SER A 138 -0.36 -6.48 8.81
C SER A 138 -1.86 -6.32 8.58
N GLY A 139 -2.69 -7.23 9.09
CA GLY A 139 -4.14 -7.09 9.02
C GLY A 139 -4.69 -5.87 9.76
N LYS A 140 -4.02 -5.43 10.84
CA LYS A 140 -4.37 -4.21 11.58
C LYS A 140 -3.96 -2.96 10.82
N GLU A 141 -2.74 -2.90 10.28
CA GLU A 141 -2.25 -1.75 9.53
C GLU A 141 -2.97 -1.59 8.19
N ALA A 142 -3.41 -2.68 7.56
CA ALA A 142 -4.23 -2.64 6.33
C ALA A 142 -5.61 -1.97 6.52
N ARG A 143 -6.02 -1.62 7.74
CA ARG A 143 -7.26 -0.87 8.00
C ARG A 143 -7.03 0.63 8.24
N ARG A 144 -5.78 1.08 8.27
CA ARG A 144 -5.42 2.51 8.34
C ARG A 144 -5.38 3.12 6.94
#